data_AF-A0AAW1MUW6-F1
#
_entry.id   AF-A0AAW1MUW6-F1
#
_cell.length_a   1.000
_cell.length_b   1.000
_cell.length_c   1.000
_cell.angle_alpha   90.00
_cell.angle_beta   90.00
_cell.angle_gamma   90.00
#
_symmetry.space_group_name_H-M   'P 1'
#
loop_
_entity.id
_entity.type
_entity.pdbx_description
1 polymer ?
#
loop_
_entity_poly.entity_id
_entity_poly.type
_entity_poly.pdbx_seq_one_letter_code
_entity_poly.pdbx_strand_id
1 'polypeptide(L)'
;MHGEASSSHPITGLSRSGALSHVYIQYPPLRCNISGSNALFYDDGNKLLLSATSDQVFCWKIAPFDPCVEPTFDSISEGPVLSIRYSLDSKILAIQRSNHEIQFWDKERGNTFCHRCRAESEKILGFFWTDCPTCNIVLVKTRYALKNLDYASGKQLLNLAI
;
A
#
# COMPACT_ATOMS: atom_id res chain seq x y z
N MET A 1 -7.04 -51.61 -29.74
CA MET A 1 -6.68 -51.11 -31.08
C MET A 1 -5.79 -49.89 -30.90
N HIS A 2 -4.61 -49.93 -31.51
CA HIS A 2 -3.69 -48.87 -31.98
C HIS A 2 -3.71 -47.49 -31.27
N GLY A 3 -2.57 -46.85 -30.99
CA GLY A 3 -1.25 -47.01 -31.58
C GLY A 3 -0.15 -46.20 -30.87
N GLU A 4 1.03 -46.29 -31.46
CA GLU A 4 2.35 -45.91 -30.94
C GLU A 4 2.62 -44.40 -30.81
N ALA A 5 3.76 -44.17 -30.14
CA ALA A 5 4.47 -42.96 -29.76
C ALA A 5 4.43 -41.76 -30.71
N SER A 6 4.47 -40.56 -30.11
CA SER A 6 5.13 -39.41 -30.73
C SER A 6 5.87 -38.56 -29.70
N SER A 7 7.02 -38.06 -30.14
CA SER A 7 8.20 -37.58 -29.43
C SER A 7 8.00 -36.47 -28.39
N SER A 8 8.73 -36.60 -27.28
CA SER A 8 9.08 -35.49 -26.39
C SER A 8 10.12 -34.57 -27.06
N HIS A 9 9.73 -33.34 -27.37
CA HIS A 9 10.68 -32.24 -27.56
C HIS A 9 10.50 -31.24 -26.42
N PRO A 10 11.58 -30.87 -25.69
CA PRO A 10 11.50 -29.80 -24.72
C PRO A 10 11.49 -28.49 -25.51
N ILE A 11 10.32 -27.87 -25.64
CA ILE A 11 10.31 -26.44 -25.94
C ILE A 11 10.79 -25.80 -24.64
N THR A 12 12.04 -25.36 -24.63
CA THR A 12 12.56 -24.35 -23.71
C THR A 12 11.75 -23.07 -23.92
N GLY A 13 10.54 -23.08 -23.37
CA GLY A 13 9.71 -21.90 -23.24
C GLY A 13 10.34 -21.06 -22.17
N LEU A 14 10.98 -19.97 -22.59
CA LEU A 14 11.20 -18.81 -21.74
C LEU A 14 9.90 -18.58 -20.97
N SER A 15 9.91 -18.89 -19.67
CA SER A 15 8.81 -18.57 -18.77
C SER A 15 8.69 -17.06 -18.82
N ARG A 16 7.77 -16.60 -19.68
CA ARG A 16 7.28 -15.24 -19.69
C ARG A 16 6.55 -15.14 -18.36
N SER A 17 7.30 -14.78 -17.32
CA SER A 17 6.78 -14.41 -16.02
C SER A 17 5.77 -13.30 -16.28
N GLY A 18 4.51 -13.70 -16.40
CA GLY A 18 3.37 -12.80 -16.52
C GLY A 18 3.25 -12.13 -15.18
N ALA A 19 4.05 -11.09 -14.97
CA ALA A 19 3.89 -10.20 -13.84
C ALA A 19 2.53 -9.53 -14.03
N LEU A 20 1.50 -10.11 -13.41
CA LEU A 20 0.20 -9.48 -13.30
C LEU A 20 0.38 -8.25 -12.40
N SER A 21 0.12 -7.07 -12.95
CA SER A 21 0.13 -5.80 -12.21
C SER A 21 -1.14 -5.61 -11.35
N HIS A 22 -2.04 -6.58 -11.39
CA HIS A 22 -3.38 -6.52 -10.83
C HIS A 22 -3.72 -7.85 -10.16
N VAL A 23 -4.42 -7.77 -9.03
CA VAL A 23 -4.96 -8.92 -8.31
C VAL A 23 -6.46 -8.94 -8.53
N TYR A 24 -7.01 -10.12 -8.81
CA TYR A 24 -8.45 -10.31 -8.92
C TYR A 24 -9.00 -10.82 -7.59
N ILE A 25 -10.09 -10.21 -7.12
CA ILE A 25 -10.91 -10.81 -6.06
C ILE A 25 -11.78 -11.86 -6.74
N GLN A 26 -11.49 -13.13 -6.49
CA GLN A 26 -12.32 -14.23 -6.97
C GLN A 26 -13.68 -14.17 -6.28
N TYR A 27 -14.77 -14.32 -7.03
CA TYR A 27 -16.12 -14.41 -6.47
C TYR A 27 -16.26 -15.67 -5.60
N PRO A 28 -16.96 -15.62 -4.45
CA PRO A 28 -17.67 -14.48 -3.87
C PRO A 28 -16.74 -13.38 -3.32
N PRO A 29 -17.18 -12.10 -3.28
CA PRO A 29 -16.34 -11.00 -2.81
C PRO A 29 -15.82 -11.27 -1.38
N LEU A 30 -14.60 -10.80 -1.09
CA LEU A 30 -14.00 -10.89 0.24
C LEU A 30 -14.97 -10.35 1.29
N ARG A 31 -15.27 -11.16 2.30
CA ARG A 31 -16.09 -10.77 3.45
C ARG A 31 -15.20 -10.68 4.67
N CYS A 32 -15.20 -9.52 5.31
CA CYS A 32 -14.53 -9.29 6.58
C CYS A 32 -15.60 -9.27 7.68
N ASN A 33 -15.53 -10.18 8.64
CA ASN A 33 -16.46 -10.23 9.77
C ASN A 33 -15.93 -9.42 10.96
N ILE A 34 -15.47 -8.19 10.70
CA ILE A 34 -15.03 -7.25 11.72
C ILE A 34 -16.08 -6.16 11.84
N SER A 35 -16.74 -6.10 13.01
CA SER A 35 -17.76 -5.10 13.32
C SER A 35 -17.20 -3.68 13.15
N GLY A 36 -17.93 -2.83 12.43
CA GLY A 36 -17.52 -1.44 12.20
C GLY A 36 -16.44 -1.25 11.13
N SER A 37 -15.95 -2.32 10.50
CA SER A 37 -15.09 -2.20 9.32
C SER A 37 -15.89 -1.68 8.13
N ASN A 38 -15.34 -0.69 7.43
CA ASN A 38 -15.96 -0.10 6.24
C ASN A 38 -15.11 -0.25 4.96
N ALA A 39 -13.86 -0.71 5.08
CA ALA A 39 -12.93 -0.81 3.96
C ALA A 39 -11.87 -1.90 4.19
N LEU A 40 -11.42 -2.49 3.07
CA LEU A 40 -10.27 -3.38 3.02
C LEU A 40 -9.15 -2.72 2.23
N PHE A 41 -7.93 -2.84 2.73
CA PHE A 41 -6.73 -2.30 2.10
C PHE A 41 -5.70 -3.41 1.91
N TYR A 42 -4.90 -3.28 0.86
CA TYR A 42 -3.78 -4.17 0.61
C TYR A 42 -2.47 -3.41 0.76
N ASP A 43 -1.63 -3.90 1.67
CA ASP A 43 -0.24 -3.50 1.83
C ASP A 43 0.62 -4.52 1.08
N ASP A 44 1.01 -4.15 -0.14
CA ASP A 44 1.83 -4.99 -1.01
C ASP A 44 3.29 -5.08 -0.56
N GLY A 45 3.78 -4.10 0.20
CA GLY A 45 5.14 -4.09 0.74
C GLY A 45 5.32 -5.15 1.83
N ASN A 46 4.34 -5.24 2.73
CA ASN A 46 4.34 -6.19 3.84
C ASN A 46 3.57 -7.49 3.57
N LYS A 47 2.89 -7.58 2.41
CA LYS A 47 1.96 -8.68 2.07
C LYS A 47 0.88 -8.86 3.15
N LEU A 48 0.22 -7.75 3.50
CA LEU A 48 -0.86 -7.72 4.48
C LEU A 48 -2.19 -7.35 3.83
N LEU A 49 -3.25 -8.03 4.24
CA LEU A 49 -4.61 -7.54 4.10
C LEU A 49 -4.97 -6.77 5.37
N LEU A 50 -5.55 -5.58 5.22
CA LEU A 50 -5.89 -4.70 6.32
C LEU A 50 -7.39 -4.40 6.31
N SER A 51 -8.00 -4.36 7.49
CA SER A 51 -9.40 -3.96 7.70
C SER A 51 -9.43 -2.89 8.78
N ALA A 52 -9.83 -1.66 8.43
CA ALA A 52 -9.87 -0.56 9.38
C ALA A 52 -11.29 -0.32 9.91
N THR A 53 -11.40 -0.11 11.22
CA THR A 53 -12.58 0.45 11.90
C THR A 53 -12.35 1.93 12.19
N SER A 54 -13.20 2.55 13.02
CA SER A 54 -13.00 3.93 13.47
C SER A 54 -11.68 4.12 14.23
N ASP A 55 -11.23 3.13 14.99
CA ASP A 55 -10.21 3.24 16.04
C ASP A 55 -9.22 2.06 16.06
N GLN A 56 -9.39 1.09 15.16
CA GLN A 56 -8.51 -0.08 15.05
C GLN A 56 -8.20 -0.40 13.59
N VAL A 57 -7.06 -1.06 13.36
CA VAL A 57 -6.77 -1.76 12.11
C VAL A 57 -6.45 -3.21 12.40
N PHE A 58 -7.17 -4.11 11.76
CA PHE A 58 -6.94 -5.55 11.79
C PHE A 58 -6.07 -5.94 10.60
N CYS A 59 -5.14 -6.86 10.82
CA CYS A 59 -4.09 -7.20 9.87
C CYS A 59 -3.96 -8.72 9.73
N TRP A 60 -3.92 -9.20 8.49
CA TRP A 60 -3.64 -10.60 8.17
C TRP A 60 -2.44 -10.69 7.24
N LYS A 61 -1.48 -11.55 7.58
CA LYS A 61 -0.41 -11.94 6.66
C LYS A 61 -0.99 -12.87 5.60
N ILE A 62 -0.81 -12.50 4.34
CA ILE A 62 -1.37 -13.29 3.22
C ILE A 62 -0.32 -14.14 2.50
N ALA A 63 0.95 -14.04 2.90
CA ALA A 63 2.06 -14.80 2.32
C ALA A 63 3.08 -15.19 3.41
N PRO A 64 3.21 -16.48 3.76
CA PRO A 64 2.35 -17.58 3.32
C PRO A 64 0.91 -17.40 3.80
N PHE A 65 -0.06 -17.89 3.02
CA PHE A 65 -1.47 -17.89 3.43
C PHE A 65 -1.71 -19.00 4.45
N ASP A 66 -2.27 -18.63 5.60
CA ASP A 66 -2.74 -19.57 6.62
C ASP A 66 -4.18 -19.20 7.02
N PRO A 67 -5.18 -20.06 6.71
CA PRO A 67 -6.59 -19.77 7.02
C PRO A 67 -6.90 -19.84 8.52
N CYS A 68 -6.00 -20.38 9.35
CA CYS A 68 -6.19 -20.55 10.79
C CYS A 68 -5.58 -19.41 11.61
N VAL A 69 -4.85 -18.48 10.99
CA VAL A 69 -4.22 -17.36 11.69
C VAL A 69 -5.26 -16.30 12.04
N GLU A 70 -5.36 -16.00 13.33
CA GLU A 70 -6.13 -14.85 13.83
C GLU A 70 -5.47 -13.53 13.42
N PRO A 71 -6.25 -12.47 13.13
CA PRO A 71 -5.68 -11.17 12.87
C PRO A 71 -4.94 -10.61 14.08
N THR A 72 -3.82 -9.96 13.83
CA THR A 72 -3.31 -8.97 14.78
C THR A 72 -4.05 -7.67 14.60
N PHE A 73 -4.08 -6.81 15.62
CA PHE A 73 -4.65 -5.49 15.49
C PHE A 73 -3.79 -4.44 16.18
N ASP A 74 -3.95 -3.21 15.69
CA ASP A 74 -3.29 -2.02 16.21
C ASP A 74 -4.36 -0.94 16.43
N SER A 75 -4.27 -0.23 17.56
CA SER A 75 -5.12 0.92 17.81
C SER A 75 -4.68 2.11 16.98
N ILE A 76 -5.64 2.80 16.36
CA ILE A 76 -5.42 4.02 15.59
C ILE A 76 -6.28 5.13 16.17
N SER A 77 -5.89 6.39 15.95
CA SER A 77 -6.76 7.50 16.33
C SER A 77 -8.07 7.46 15.54
N GLU A 78 -9.14 7.97 16.14
CA GLU A 78 -10.42 8.09 15.45
C GLU A 78 -10.32 8.92 14.17
N GLY A 79 -11.14 8.57 13.18
CA GLY A 79 -11.37 9.38 11.98
C GLY A 79 -11.37 8.58 10.67
N PRO A 80 -11.57 9.25 9.53
CA PRO A 80 -11.62 8.60 8.22
C PRO A 80 -10.32 7.87 7.89
N VAL A 81 -10.43 6.77 7.15
CA VAL A 81 -9.28 6.02 6.60
C VAL A 81 -9.50 5.89 5.10
N LEU A 82 -8.80 6.71 4.31
CA LEU A 82 -8.84 6.63 2.84
C LEU A 82 -7.81 5.64 2.29
N SER A 83 -6.70 5.47 3.00
CA SER A 83 -5.65 4.50 2.70
C SER A 83 -4.83 4.28 3.97
N ILE A 84 -4.29 3.08 4.16
CA ILE A 84 -3.49 2.72 5.33
C ILE A 84 -2.43 1.69 4.93
N ARG A 85 -1.18 1.90 5.36
CA ARG A 85 -0.05 0.98 5.09
C ARG A 85 1.00 1.05 6.19
N TYR A 86 1.63 -0.08 6.47
CA TYR A 86 2.80 -0.14 7.35
C TYR A 86 4.07 0.22 6.56
N SER A 87 5.03 0.83 7.24
CA SER A 87 6.40 0.85 6.75
C SER A 87 6.92 -0.58 6.54
N LEU A 88 7.94 -0.76 5.71
CA LEU A 88 8.47 -2.10 5.39
C LEU A 88 9.07 -2.83 6.59
N ASP A 89 9.43 -2.09 7.65
CA ASP A 89 9.86 -2.63 8.95
C ASP A 89 8.71 -2.74 9.97
N SER A 90 7.48 -2.42 9.57
CA SER A 90 6.26 -2.44 10.39
C SER A 90 6.27 -1.54 11.64
N LYS A 91 7.21 -0.60 11.74
CA LYS A 91 7.35 0.32 12.88
C LYS A 91 6.44 1.55 12.79
N ILE A 92 6.11 1.98 11.58
CA ILE A 92 5.29 3.16 11.33
C ILE A 92 4.00 2.73 10.63
N LEU A 93 2.86 3.13 11.18
CA LEU A 93 1.57 3.02 10.52
C LEU A 93 1.20 4.37 9.90
N ALA A 94 1.11 4.41 8.57
CA ALA A 94 0.70 5.59 7.82
C ALA A 94 -0.79 5.48 7.46
N ILE A 95 -1.54 6.54 7.74
CA ILE A 95 -3.00 6.60 7.55
C ILE A 95 -3.34 7.88 6.80
N GLN A 96 -3.85 7.76 5.58
CA GLN A 96 -4.37 8.89 4.82
C GLN A 96 -5.76 9.26 5.36
N ARG A 97 -5.81 10.33 6.16
CA ARG A 97 -7.04 10.82 6.80
C ARG A 97 -7.89 11.68 5.87
N SER A 98 -7.27 12.30 4.87
CA SER A 98 -7.95 13.09 3.85
C SER A 98 -7.12 13.16 2.57
N ASN A 99 -7.64 13.84 1.54
CA ASN A 99 -6.86 14.16 0.33
C ASN A 99 -5.73 15.16 0.60
N HIS A 100 -5.53 15.64 1.82
CA HIS A 100 -4.52 16.65 2.14
C HIS A 100 -3.65 16.26 3.32
N GLU A 101 -3.91 15.13 3.97
CA GLU A 101 -3.21 14.71 5.18
C GLU A 101 -2.94 13.20 5.19
N ILE A 102 -1.70 12.86 5.55
CA ILE A 102 -1.33 11.53 6.03
C ILE A 102 -0.82 11.67 7.46
N GLN A 103 -1.45 10.94 8.37
CA GLN A 103 -1.00 10.74 9.74
C GLN A 103 -0.03 9.56 9.80
N PHE A 104 1.02 9.69 10.60
CA PHE A 104 2.00 8.65 10.84
C PHE A 104 2.05 8.38 12.34
N TRP A 105 1.93 7.11 12.71
CA TRP A 105 2.07 6.65 14.08
C TRP A 105 3.32 5.78 14.20
N ASP A 106 4.29 6.23 15.00
CA ASP A 106 5.46 5.43 15.37
C ASP A 106 5.07 4.54 16.56
N LYS A 107 4.99 3.23 16.30
CA LYS A 107 4.56 2.23 17.28
C LYS A 107 5.56 2.04 18.41
N GLU A 108 6.85 2.24 18.15
CA GLU A 108 7.91 2.04 19.15
C GLU A 108 7.98 3.24 20.10
N ARG A 109 7.85 4.46 19.56
CA ARG A 109 7.94 5.70 20.33
C ARG A 109 6.59 6.16 20.90
N GLY A 110 5.49 5.65 20.35
CA GLY A 110 4.14 6.02 20.74
C GLY A 110 3.75 7.46 20.35
N ASN A 111 4.51 8.11 19.46
CA ASN A 111 4.21 9.46 19.01
C ASN A 111 3.59 9.48 17.61
N THR A 112 2.84 10.55 17.35
CA THR A 112 2.11 10.73 16.10
C THR A 112 2.53 12.05 15.46
N PHE A 113 2.71 12.04 14.15
CA PHE A 113 2.96 13.24 13.35
C PHE A 113 2.17 13.19 12.05
N CYS A 114 2.02 14.34 11.39
CA CYS A 114 1.26 14.42 10.13
C CYS A 114 2.07 15.09 9.03
N HIS A 115 1.92 14.59 7.81
CA HIS A 115 2.26 15.30 6.59
C HIS A 115 1.00 15.95 6.02
N ARG A 116 1.03 17.26 5.79
CA ARG A 116 -0.05 18.00 5.14
C ARG A 116 0.42 18.64 3.84
N CYS A 117 -0.44 18.62 2.82
CA CYS A 117 -0.21 19.43 1.61
C CYS A 117 -0.13 20.92 1.99
N ARG A 118 0.85 21.63 1.41
CA ARG A 118 1.04 23.06 1.70
C ARG A 118 0.07 23.94 0.94
N ALA A 119 -0.18 23.60 -0.32
CA ALA A 119 -1.13 24.30 -1.17
C ALA A 119 -2.46 23.57 -1.15
N GLU A 120 -3.57 24.32 -1.07
CA GLU A 120 -4.92 23.76 -1.09
C GLU A 120 -5.25 23.03 -2.41
N SER A 121 -4.59 23.45 -3.49
CA SER A 121 -4.72 22.84 -4.81
C SER A 121 -4.00 21.48 -4.93
N GLU A 122 -3.10 21.15 -4.01
CA GLU A 122 -2.45 19.84 -4.00
C GLU A 122 -3.30 18.81 -3.26
N LYS A 123 -3.65 17.72 -3.93
CA LYS A 123 -4.32 16.56 -3.34
C LYS A 123 -3.42 15.35 -3.37
N ILE A 124 -3.38 14.60 -2.28
CA ILE A 124 -2.78 13.28 -2.15
C ILE A 124 -3.75 12.27 -2.76
N LEU A 125 -3.28 11.59 -3.79
CA LEU A 125 -4.02 10.51 -4.46
C LEU A 125 -3.73 9.15 -3.83
N GLY A 126 -2.57 9.01 -3.20
CA GLY A 126 -2.16 7.80 -2.50
C GLY A 126 -0.69 7.86 -2.10
N PHE A 127 -0.23 6.80 -1.45
CA PHE A 127 1.16 6.66 -1.03
C PHE A 127 1.56 5.19 -0.93
N PHE A 128 2.87 4.92 -0.98
CA PHE A 128 3.42 3.60 -0.73
C PHE A 128 4.84 3.69 -0.17
N TRP A 129 5.22 2.71 0.64
CA TRP A 129 6.57 2.56 1.16
C TRP A 129 7.47 1.86 0.14
N THR A 130 8.76 2.17 0.17
CA THR A 130 9.75 1.63 -0.75
C THR A 130 11.03 1.30 0.00
N ASP A 131 11.72 0.27 -0.48
CA ASP A 131 13.06 -0.17 -0.09
C ASP A 131 14.17 0.59 -0.81
N CYS A 132 13.82 1.67 -1.53
CA CYS A 132 14.77 2.54 -2.20
C CYS A 132 15.78 3.10 -1.18
N PRO A 133 17.10 2.96 -1.41
CA PRO A 133 18.13 3.41 -0.45
C PRO A 133 18.05 4.89 -0.08
N THR A 134 17.44 5.71 -0.94
CA THR A 134 17.36 7.17 -0.77
C THR A 134 15.97 7.67 -0.41
N CYS A 135 14.98 6.80 -0.29
CA CYS A 135 13.59 7.19 -0.07
C CYS A 135 12.82 6.07 0.62
N ASN A 136 12.09 6.39 1.69
CA ASN A 136 11.27 5.40 2.39
C ASN A 136 9.80 5.42 1.95
N ILE A 137 9.28 6.56 1.51
CA ILE A 137 7.87 6.73 1.17
C ILE A 137 7.69 7.63 -0.06
N VAL A 138 6.84 7.19 -0.99
CA VAL A 138 6.43 7.96 -2.16
C VAL A 138 5.01 8.47 -1.95
N LEU A 139 4.80 9.77 -2.13
CA LEU A 139 3.49 10.42 -2.12
C LEU A 139 3.08 10.74 -3.56
N VAL A 140 1.94 10.22 -3.99
CA VAL A 140 1.35 10.54 -5.30
C VAL A 140 0.41 11.71 -5.11
N LYS A 141 0.67 12.83 -5.79
CA LYS A 141 -0.11 14.06 -5.66
C LYS A 141 -0.61 14.57 -7.00
N THR A 142 -1.72 15.29 -7.00
CA THR A 142 -2.14 16.12 -8.14
C THR A 142 -1.19 17.32 -8.28
N ARG A 143 -0.50 17.45 -9.41
CA ARG A 143 0.13 18.71 -9.82
C ARG A 143 -0.83 19.45 -10.74
N TYR A 144 -1.22 20.67 -10.39
CA TYR A 144 -1.56 21.63 -11.42
C TYR A 144 -0.23 22.21 -11.90
N ALA A 145 0.29 21.71 -13.03
CA ALA A 145 1.34 22.42 -13.72
C ALA A 145 0.75 23.75 -14.18
N LEU A 146 1.24 24.87 -13.63
CA LEU A 146 1.47 26.15 -14.32
C LEU A 146 1.98 27.20 -13.31
N LYS A 147 3.31 27.33 -13.20
CA LYS A 147 4.05 28.57 -13.51
C LYS A 147 5.56 28.36 -13.29
N ASN A 148 6.34 28.84 -14.26
CA ASN A 148 7.79 28.97 -14.17
C ASN A 148 8.19 29.90 -13.01
N LEU A 149 9.10 29.45 -12.16
CA LEU A 149 9.98 30.32 -11.38
C LEU A 149 11.31 29.60 -11.15
N ASP A 150 12.39 30.19 -11.66
CA ASP A 150 13.77 29.89 -11.29
C ASP A 150 13.99 30.23 -9.82
N TYR A 151 14.63 29.35 -9.05
CA TYR A 151 15.52 29.77 -7.95
C TYR A 151 16.53 28.67 -7.60
N ALA A 152 17.80 29.09 -7.54
CA ALA A 152 18.95 28.29 -7.16
C ALA A 152 19.04 28.08 -5.64
N SER A 153 19.72 26.98 -5.28
CA SER A 153 20.28 26.58 -3.97
C SER A 153 19.30 26.42 -2.79
N GLY A 154 18.91 25.16 -2.56
CA GLY A 154 18.30 24.68 -1.31
C GLY A 154 17.64 23.33 -1.51
N LYS A 155 18.37 22.23 -1.26
CA LYS A 155 17.95 20.84 -1.53
C LYS A 155 16.53 20.53 -1.02
N GLN A 156 15.63 20.17 -1.94
CA GLN A 156 14.48 19.31 -1.67
C GLN A 156 14.21 18.41 -2.88
N LEU A 157 14.37 17.11 -2.70
CA LEU A 157 13.89 16.03 -3.57
C LEU A 157 13.11 15.09 -2.64
N LEU A 158 11.93 14.58 -2.98
CA LEU A 158 11.73 13.67 -4.10
C LEU A 158 10.59 14.09 -5.03
N ASN A 159 10.97 14.35 -6.28
CA ASN A 159 10.07 14.37 -7.42
C ASN A 159 10.22 13.02 -8.15
N LEU A 160 9.14 12.25 -8.26
CA LEU A 160 8.92 11.41 -9.43
C LEU A 160 7.59 11.87 -10.03
N ALA A 161 7.72 12.58 -11.15
CA ALA A 161 6.66 12.71 -12.12
C ALA A 161 6.54 11.35 -12.85
N ILE A 162 5.31 10.93 -13.13
CA ILE A 162 5.03 10.19 -14.35
C ILE A 162 4.38 11.20 -15.29
#